data_AF-A0AAP1MNG8-F1
#
_entry.id   AF-A0AAP1MNG8-F1
#
_cell.length_a   1.000
_cell.length_b   1.000
_cell.length_c   1.000
_cell.angle_alpha   90.00
_cell.angle_beta   90.00
_cell.angle_gamma   90.00
#
_symmetry.space_group_name_H-M   'P 1'
#
loop_
_entity.id
_entity.type
_entity.pdbx_description
1 polymer ?
#
loop_
_entity_poly.entity_id
_entity_poly.type
_entity_poly.pdbx_seq_one_letter_code
_entity_poly.pdbx_strand_id
1 'polypeptide(L)'
;MAKGMRVKLNYEVSRDPDTGAEITRLTPPEVTCHRNYFYQKCFFNDGSHLLFAGEFDGHWNYYLLNIATAEAVQLTEGAGDNTFGGFLSPDDSALYYVKNDRTLLEVNLSTLQERQVYRVPDEWVGYGTWVANSDCSKLVGIEIAKSDWTPLNDWQIFHDFFHKGPHCRLLRVDLQSGESRVIHEEKKWLGHPIYRPFDDNTVAFCHEGPHDLVDARMWMVNEDGSHVRKVKEHAEGESCTHEFWVPNGSALIYVSYLKGQQGRTIYRFDPDTGINTALMQMPACSHLMSNFDGTLLVGDGSGTPVDVKDTSGYTIDNDPYLYVFDVAKQAYFRVARHDTSWATVANSRQVTHPHPSFTPDDRAILFSSDKDGKPAIYIAKLPAHPEMLQA
;
A
#
# COMPACT_ATOMS: atom_id res chain seq x y z
N MET A 1 -13.09 -13.73 -20.25
CA MET A 1 -12.24 -13.05 -21.24
C MET A 1 -10.83 -13.63 -21.15
N ALA A 2 -10.01 -13.43 -22.18
CA ALA A 2 -8.66 -13.96 -22.25
C ALA A 2 -7.64 -12.82 -22.24
N LYS A 3 -6.40 -13.13 -21.87
CA LYS A 3 -5.27 -12.20 -21.90
C LYS A 3 -5.14 -11.50 -23.26
N GLY A 4 -4.90 -10.19 -23.24
CA GLY A 4 -4.85 -9.32 -24.42
C GLY A 4 -6.20 -8.80 -24.91
N MET A 5 -7.32 -9.26 -24.34
CA MET A 5 -8.63 -8.66 -24.59
C MET A 5 -8.65 -7.19 -24.17
N ARG A 6 -9.40 -6.39 -24.93
CA ARG A 6 -9.60 -4.97 -24.65
C ARG A 6 -11.02 -4.71 -24.17
N VAL A 7 -11.15 -3.87 -23.16
CA VAL A 7 -12.41 -3.42 -22.59
C VAL A 7 -12.49 -1.92 -22.75
N LYS A 8 -13.55 -1.43 -23.40
CA LYS A 8 -13.87 -0.01 -23.43
C LYS A 8 -14.56 0.37 -22.13
N LEU A 9 -13.98 1.29 -21.38
CA LEU A 9 -14.56 1.85 -20.16
C LEU A 9 -15.30 3.15 -20.49
N ASN A 10 -16.29 3.48 -19.66
CA ASN A 10 -17.04 4.72 -19.74
C ASN A 10 -16.79 5.50 -18.46
N TYR A 11 -16.17 6.67 -18.58
CA TYR A 11 -15.92 7.53 -17.43
C TYR A 11 -17.17 8.30 -17.07
N GLU A 12 -17.41 8.40 -15.76
CA GLU A 12 -18.47 9.25 -15.22
C GLU A 12 -17.83 10.37 -14.40
N VAL A 13 -18.10 11.61 -14.79
CA VAL A 13 -17.61 12.80 -14.09
C VAL A 13 -18.72 13.34 -13.21
N SER A 14 -18.38 13.60 -11.95
CA SER A 14 -19.26 14.16 -10.93
C SER A 14 -18.53 15.24 -10.15
N ARG A 15 -19.25 15.89 -9.23
CA ARG A 15 -18.65 16.82 -8.26
C ARG A 15 -18.94 16.33 -6.86
N ASP A 16 -17.92 16.38 -6.02
CA ASP A 16 -18.06 16.15 -4.60
C ASP A 16 -19.06 17.16 -4.00
N PRO A 17 -20.06 16.72 -3.22
CA PRO A 17 -21.09 17.61 -2.70
C PRO A 17 -20.58 18.59 -1.63
N ASP A 18 -19.50 18.26 -0.93
CA ASP A 18 -19.02 19.04 0.22
C ASP A 18 -17.91 20.02 -0.19
N THR A 19 -17.03 19.61 -1.10
CA THR A 19 -15.84 20.36 -1.51
C THR A 19 -15.95 20.93 -2.93
N GLY A 20 -16.89 20.44 -3.74
CA GLY A 20 -17.03 20.80 -5.16
C GLY A 20 -15.94 20.26 -6.09
N ALA A 21 -15.00 19.45 -5.57
CA ALA A 21 -13.94 18.82 -6.35
C ALA A 21 -14.52 17.95 -7.47
N GLU A 22 -13.89 17.96 -8.65
CA GLU A 22 -14.27 17.08 -9.74
C GLU A 22 -13.79 15.65 -9.46
N ILE A 23 -14.71 14.68 -9.50
CA ILE A 23 -14.42 13.26 -9.32
C ILE A 23 -14.78 12.53 -10.60
N THR A 24 -13.83 11.77 -11.15
CA THR A 24 -14.03 10.90 -12.30
C THR A 24 -13.99 9.44 -11.86
N ARG A 25 -15.09 8.69 -12.03
CA ARG A 25 -15.10 7.23 -11.90
C ARG A 25 -14.58 6.61 -13.19
N LEU A 26 -13.54 5.78 -13.10
CA LEU A 26 -12.84 5.19 -14.24
C LEU A 26 -13.41 3.84 -14.67
N THR A 27 -14.05 3.12 -13.75
CA THR A 27 -14.53 1.74 -13.97
C THR A 27 -16.05 1.61 -13.77
N PRO A 28 -16.70 0.64 -14.43
CA PRO A 28 -18.12 0.38 -14.23
C PRO A 28 -18.42 -0.08 -12.80
N PRO A 29 -19.45 0.46 -12.13
CA PRO A 29 -19.79 0.11 -10.74
C PRO A 29 -20.45 -1.28 -10.59
N GLU A 30 -20.78 -1.95 -11.69
CA GLU A 30 -21.33 -3.31 -11.71
C GLU A 30 -20.25 -4.42 -11.79
N VAL A 31 -18.99 -4.05 -12.03
CA VAL A 31 -17.84 -4.96 -12.07
C VAL A 31 -16.84 -4.57 -10.98
N THR A 32 -16.48 -5.52 -10.12
CA THR A 32 -15.48 -5.29 -9.07
C THR A 32 -14.17 -4.86 -9.71
N CYS A 33 -13.74 -3.63 -9.45
CA CYS A 33 -12.44 -3.10 -9.84
C CYS A 33 -11.81 -2.39 -8.66
N HIS A 34 -10.50 -2.55 -8.49
CA HIS A 34 -9.78 -1.87 -7.42
C HIS A 34 -8.36 -1.56 -7.86
N ARG A 35 -7.76 -0.56 -7.22
CA ARG A 35 -6.34 -0.30 -7.37
C ARG A 35 -5.48 -1.28 -6.55
N ASN A 36 -4.19 -1.33 -6.85
CA ASN A 36 -3.17 -2.07 -6.08
C ASN A 36 -2.85 -1.34 -4.74
N TYR A 37 -1.85 -1.76 -3.96
CA TYR A 37 -1.44 -1.04 -2.74
C TYR A 37 -0.83 0.34 -3.05
N PHE A 38 -1.00 1.32 -2.16
CA PHE A 38 -0.67 2.75 -2.40
C PHE A 38 0.82 3.06 -2.53
N TYR A 39 1.67 2.23 -1.96
CA TYR A 39 3.12 2.33 -2.10
C TYR A 39 3.66 1.62 -3.35
N GLN A 40 2.81 0.93 -4.13
CA GLN A 40 3.21 0.21 -5.34
C GLN A 40 2.90 1.04 -6.60
N LYS A 41 3.90 1.20 -7.49
CA LYS A 41 3.76 1.99 -8.73
C LYS A 41 2.66 1.40 -9.62
N CYS A 42 1.67 2.23 -9.95
CA CYS A 42 0.54 1.86 -10.83
C CYS A 42 0.29 2.82 -11.99
N PHE A 43 0.91 4.00 -12.01
CA PHE A 43 0.88 4.86 -13.19
C PHE A 43 2.16 4.70 -14.01
N PHE A 44 2.03 4.88 -15.33
CA PHE A 44 3.19 5.19 -16.17
C PHE A 44 3.80 6.53 -15.73
N ASN A 45 5.09 6.72 -16.01
CA ASN A 45 5.80 7.93 -15.59
C ASN A 45 5.18 9.22 -16.17
N ASP A 46 4.59 9.13 -17.37
CA ASP A 46 3.90 10.24 -18.03
C ASP A 46 2.41 10.37 -17.62
N GLY A 47 1.92 9.49 -16.75
CA GLY A 47 0.53 9.45 -16.31
C GLY A 47 -0.47 9.00 -17.39
N SER A 48 -0.01 8.46 -18.53
CA SER A 48 -0.89 8.08 -19.65
C SER A 48 -1.63 6.76 -19.42
N HIS A 49 -1.06 5.86 -18.61
CA HIS A 49 -1.64 4.55 -18.30
C HIS A 49 -1.72 4.28 -16.80
N LEU A 50 -2.70 3.48 -16.42
CA LEU A 50 -2.97 3.04 -15.05
C LEU A 50 -3.11 1.51 -15.00
N LEU A 51 -2.29 0.86 -14.19
CA LEU A 51 -2.44 -0.52 -13.74
C LEU A 51 -3.57 -0.61 -12.72
N PHE A 52 -4.47 -1.56 -12.92
CA PHE A 52 -5.51 -1.88 -11.94
C PHE A 52 -5.93 -3.34 -12.03
N ALA A 53 -6.79 -3.78 -11.11
CA ALA A 53 -7.40 -5.09 -11.18
C ALA A 53 -8.92 -5.00 -11.38
N GLY A 54 -9.48 -5.94 -12.13
CA GLY A 54 -10.91 -6.00 -12.42
C GLY A 54 -11.41 -7.42 -12.62
N GLU A 55 -12.69 -7.63 -12.34
CA GLU A 55 -13.40 -8.91 -12.48
C GLU A 55 -14.16 -9.03 -13.80
N PHE A 56 -13.64 -8.46 -14.89
CA PHE A 56 -14.37 -8.48 -16.16
C PHE A 56 -14.41 -9.89 -16.78
N ASP A 57 -13.47 -10.76 -16.43
CA ASP A 57 -13.31 -12.07 -17.02
C ASP A 57 -13.80 -13.25 -16.15
N GLY A 58 -14.35 -12.94 -14.97
CA GLY A 58 -14.76 -13.91 -13.95
C GLY A 58 -13.74 -14.15 -12.84
N HIS A 59 -12.55 -13.57 -12.94
CA HIS A 59 -11.52 -13.58 -11.91
C HIS A 59 -10.96 -12.16 -11.73
N TRP A 60 -10.40 -11.87 -10.55
CA TRP A 60 -9.65 -10.63 -10.36
C TRP A 60 -8.31 -10.76 -11.08
N ASN A 61 -8.19 -10.07 -12.22
CA ASN A 61 -7.00 -10.06 -13.05
C ASN A 61 -6.49 -8.63 -13.24
N TYR A 62 -5.23 -8.48 -13.64
CA TYR A 62 -4.62 -7.19 -13.92
C TYR A 62 -4.99 -6.67 -15.32
N TYR A 63 -5.18 -5.36 -15.39
CA TYR A 63 -5.49 -4.60 -16.59
C TYR A 63 -4.62 -3.35 -16.65
N LEU A 64 -4.26 -2.93 -17.86
CA LEU A 64 -3.61 -1.65 -18.13
C LEU A 64 -4.58 -0.74 -18.87
N LEU A 65 -5.03 0.31 -18.20
CA LEU A 65 -5.93 1.32 -18.74
C LEU A 65 -5.13 2.42 -19.43
N ASN A 66 -5.38 2.66 -20.71
CA ASN A 66 -5.02 3.92 -21.34
C ASN A 66 -6.06 4.99 -20.94
N ILE A 67 -5.62 6.01 -20.20
CA ILE A 67 -6.53 6.98 -19.58
C ILE A 67 -7.19 7.87 -20.63
N ALA A 68 -6.45 8.29 -21.66
CA ALA A 68 -6.98 9.19 -22.68
C ALA A 68 -8.05 8.51 -23.55
N THR A 69 -7.86 7.23 -23.88
CA THR A 69 -8.78 6.49 -24.74
C THR A 69 -9.83 5.71 -23.97
N ALA A 70 -9.77 5.66 -22.63
CA ALA A 70 -10.65 4.83 -21.79
C ALA A 70 -10.70 3.35 -22.26
N GLU A 71 -9.57 2.81 -22.71
CA GLU A 71 -9.45 1.41 -23.14
C GLU A 71 -8.48 0.67 -22.23
N ALA A 72 -8.93 -0.43 -21.63
CA ALA A 72 -8.13 -1.29 -20.78
C ALA A 72 -7.77 -2.58 -21.49
N VAL A 73 -6.49 -2.96 -21.51
CA VAL A 73 -6.04 -4.28 -21.99
C VAL A 73 -5.84 -5.23 -20.81
N GLN A 74 -6.33 -6.45 -20.93
CA GLN A 74 -6.15 -7.51 -19.93
C GLN A 74 -4.71 -8.03 -19.96
N LEU A 75 -4.00 -7.95 -18.82
CA LEU A 75 -2.58 -8.33 -18.69
C LEU A 75 -2.37 -9.77 -18.20
N THR A 76 -3.28 -10.27 -17.36
CA THR A 76 -3.22 -11.61 -16.76
C THR A 76 -4.56 -12.33 -16.92
N GLU A 77 -4.57 -13.65 -16.75
CA GLU A 77 -5.79 -14.46 -16.87
C GLU A 77 -5.81 -15.65 -15.89
N GLY A 78 -7.01 -16.21 -15.72
CA GLY A 78 -7.25 -17.32 -14.79
C GLY A 78 -7.34 -16.86 -13.33
N ALA A 79 -7.35 -17.82 -12.42
CA ALA A 79 -7.42 -17.55 -10.98
C ALA A 79 -6.03 -17.44 -10.33
N GLY A 80 -5.99 -16.90 -9.12
CA GLY A 80 -4.83 -16.96 -8.22
C GLY A 80 -3.93 -15.72 -8.24
N ASP A 81 -4.29 -14.67 -8.95
CA ASP A 81 -3.55 -13.40 -8.91
C ASP A 81 -3.69 -12.75 -7.54
N ASN A 82 -2.57 -12.38 -6.93
CA ASN A 82 -2.58 -11.35 -5.90
C ASN A 82 -2.70 -10.00 -6.61
N THR A 83 -3.90 -9.41 -6.59
CA THR A 83 -4.24 -8.17 -7.29
C THR A 83 -3.90 -6.87 -6.54
N PHE A 84 -3.25 -6.97 -5.38
CA PHE A 84 -2.88 -5.82 -4.55
C PHE A 84 -1.39 -5.53 -4.57
N GLY A 85 -0.55 -6.56 -4.60
CA GLY A 85 0.90 -6.41 -4.51
C GLY A 85 1.61 -6.07 -5.83
N GLY A 86 0.90 -6.12 -6.96
CA GLY A 86 1.51 -5.93 -8.27
C GLY A 86 1.89 -4.48 -8.55
N PHE A 87 2.95 -4.31 -9.34
CA PHE A 87 3.52 -3.00 -9.66
C PHE A 87 4.16 -2.96 -11.05
N LEU A 88 4.27 -1.75 -11.58
CA LEU A 88 4.93 -1.48 -12.86
C LEU A 88 6.43 -1.28 -12.67
N SER A 89 7.23 -1.72 -13.63
CA SER A 89 8.66 -1.41 -13.68
C SER A 89 8.92 0.10 -13.87
N PRO A 90 10.09 0.61 -13.45
CA PRO A 90 10.46 2.02 -13.60
C PRO A 90 10.42 2.52 -15.04
N ASP A 91 10.75 1.66 -16.01
CA ASP A 91 10.78 1.95 -17.44
C ASP A 91 9.42 1.73 -18.16
N ASP A 92 8.35 1.45 -17.41
CA ASP A 92 6.99 1.23 -17.92
C ASP A 92 6.88 0.05 -18.93
N SER A 93 7.80 -0.91 -18.86
CA SER A 93 7.85 -2.04 -19.81
C SER A 93 7.29 -3.36 -19.28
N ALA A 94 7.18 -3.51 -17.95
CA ALA A 94 6.76 -4.75 -17.31
C ALA A 94 5.81 -4.53 -16.11
N LEU A 95 4.99 -5.54 -15.82
CA LEU A 95 4.25 -5.73 -14.57
C LEU A 95 4.90 -6.87 -13.79
N TYR A 96 5.13 -6.70 -12.50
CA TYR A 96 5.47 -7.79 -11.58
C TYR A 96 4.29 -8.09 -10.67
N TYR A 97 3.97 -9.37 -10.46
CA TYR A 97 2.90 -9.81 -9.56
C TYR A 97 3.16 -11.21 -9.00
N VAL A 98 2.42 -11.58 -7.96
CA VAL A 98 2.44 -12.95 -7.42
C VAL A 98 1.19 -13.69 -7.83
N LYS A 99 1.36 -14.93 -8.31
CA LYS A 99 0.25 -15.86 -8.59
C LYS A 99 0.33 -17.08 -7.68
N ASN A 100 -0.83 -17.57 -7.25
CA ASN A 100 -1.02 -18.73 -6.38
C ASN A 100 -0.16 -18.68 -5.11
N ASP A 101 -0.04 -17.49 -4.53
CA ASP A 101 0.67 -17.19 -3.26
C ASP A 101 2.17 -17.56 -3.23
N ARG A 102 2.76 -17.93 -4.38
CA ARG A 102 4.09 -18.57 -4.40
C ARG A 102 4.96 -18.22 -5.58
N THR A 103 4.38 -17.84 -6.71
CA THR A 103 5.12 -17.64 -7.95
C THR A 103 5.15 -16.16 -8.27
N LEU A 104 6.34 -15.56 -8.18
CA LEU A 104 6.59 -14.21 -8.67
C LEU A 104 6.77 -14.26 -10.19
N LEU A 105 5.94 -13.50 -10.89
CA LEU A 105 5.88 -13.41 -12.33
C LEU A 105 6.17 -11.99 -12.80
N GLU A 106 6.82 -11.89 -13.95
CA GLU A 106 6.97 -10.68 -14.75
C GLU A 106 6.11 -10.83 -16.00
N VAL A 107 5.38 -9.78 -16.38
CA VAL A 107 4.59 -9.69 -17.60
C VAL A 107 5.16 -8.55 -18.45
N ASN A 108 5.62 -8.85 -19.66
CA ASN A 108 5.99 -7.80 -20.61
C ASN A 108 4.72 -7.08 -21.09
N LEU A 109 4.63 -5.75 -20.93
CA LEU A 109 3.40 -5.01 -21.22
C LEU A 109 3.10 -4.86 -22.72
N SER A 110 4.09 -5.07 -23.59
CA SER A 110 3.91 -5.00 -25.04
C SER A 110 3.52 -6.34 -25.66
N THR A 111 4.17 -7.44 -25.24
CA THR A 111 3.96 -8.78 -25.81
C THR A 111 3.01 -9.64 -24.97
N LEU A 112 2.75 -9.22 -23.73
CA LEU A 112 2.02 -9.95 -22.72
C LEU A 112 2.69 -11.29 -22.31
N GLN A 113 3.90 -11.58 -22.75
CA GLN A 113 4.59 -12.80 -22.34
C GLN A 113 4.89 -12.77 -20.83
N GLU A 114 4.67 -13.91 -20.16
CA GLU A 114 4.98 -14.07 -18.74
C GLU A 114 6.29 -14.83 -18.55
N ARG A 115 7.10 -14.37 -17.60
CA ARG A 115 8.30 -15.04 -17.13
C ARG A 115 8.19 -15.29 -15.64
N GLN A 116 8.37 -16.53 -15.21
CA GLN A 116 8.58 -16.83 -13.79
C GLN A 116 9.97 -16.34 -13.38
N VAL A 117 9.99 -15.40 -12.43
CA VAL A 117 11.24 -14.85 -11.87
C VAL A 117 11.68 -15.69 -10.68
N TYR A 118 10.75 -15.96 -9.77
CA TYR A 118 11.04 -16.66 -8.52
C TYR A 118 9.85 -17.50 -8.08
N ARG A 119 10.13 -18.59 -7.38
CA ARG A 119 9.12 -19.41 -6.72
C ARG A 119 9.55 -19.68 -5.29
N VAL A 120 8.69 -19.30 -4.34
CA VAL A 120 8.87 -19.59 -2.91
C VAL A 120 9.10 -21.10 -2.73
N PRO A 121 10.17 -21.55 -2.05
CA PRO A 121 10.44 -22.97 -1.81
C PRO A 121 9.34 -23.66 -0.99
N ASP A 122 9.20 -24.99 -1.08
CA ASP A 122 8.10 -25.72 -0.42
C ASP A 122 8.12 -25.69 1.12
N GLU A 123 9.27 -25.41 1.71
CA GLU A 123 9.48 -25.25 3.16
C GLU A 123 9.06 -23.87 3.68
N TRP A 124 8.69 -22.95 2.78
CA TRP A 124 8.39 -21.56 3.09
C TRP A 124 7.03 -21.13 2.53
N VAL A 125 6.46 -20.09 3.13
CA VAL A 125 5.23 -19.41 2.69
C VAL A 125 5.57 -17.94 2.47
N GLY A 126 5.27 -17.40 1.29
CA GLY A 126 5.43 -15.97 1.03
C GLY A 126 4.47 -15.16 1.88
N TYR A 127 4.96 -14.11 2.53
CA TYR A 127 4.16 -13.25 3.41
C TYR A 127 4.37 -11.77 3.08
N GLY A 128 3.27 -11.02 3.08
CA GLY A 128 3.27 -9.61 2.71
C GLY A 128 3.38 -9.38 1.21
N THR A 129 4.03 -8.29 0.83
CA THR A 129 4.16 -7.83 -0.56
C THR A 129 5.64 -7.72 -0.93
N TRP A 130 6.00 -8.08 -2.16
CA TRP A 130 7.34 -7.89 -2.71
C TRP A 130 7.55 -6.44 -3.15
N VAL A 131 8.71 -5.86 -2.84
CA VAL A 131 9.01 -4.45 -3.15
C VAL A 131 10.33 -4.34 -3.89
N ALA A 132 10.29 -3.71 -5.07
CA ALA A 132 11.46 -3.54 -5.92
C ALA A 132 12.41 -2.49 -5.35
N ASN A 133 13.70 -2.62 -5.64
CA ASN A 133 14.60 -1.48 -5.58
C ASN A 133 14.32 -0.49 -6.73
N SER A 134 14.84 0.73 -6.66
CA SER A 134 14.55 1.77 -7.65
C SER A 134 15.02 1.43 -9.07
N ASP A 135 16.12 0.69 -9.21
CA ASP A 135 16.61 0.22 -10.51
C ASP A 135 15.81 -0.98 -11.06
N CYS A 136 14.90 -1.54 -10.24
CA CYS A 136 14.10 -2.73 -10.55
C CYS A 136 14.96 -3.89 -11.05
N SER A 137 16.09 -4.12 -10.38
CA SER A 137 16.99 -5.25 -10.57
C SER A 137 16.86 -6.29 -9.45
N LYS A 138 16.29 -5.92 -8.31
CA LYS A 138 16.10 -6.78 -7.13
C LYS A 138 14.73 -6.54 -6.49
N LEU A 139 14.22 -7.55 -5.80
CA LEU A 139 13.04 -7.46 -4.94
C LEU A 139 13.37 -7.90 -3.52
N VAL A 140 12.83 -7.22 -2.52
CA VAL A 140 12.77 -7.74 -1.15
C VAL A 140 11.41 -8.33 -0.83
N GLY A 141 11.41 -9.37 0.00
CA GLY A 141 10.20 -10.07 0.46
C GLY A 141 10.41 -10.73 1.82
N ILE A 142 9.32 -11.09 2.49
CA ILE A 142 9.33 -11.91 3.70
C ILE A 142 8.79 -13.28 3.37
N GLU A 143 9.41 -14.29 3.96
CA GLU A 143 8.90 -15.65 3.98
C GLU A 143 8.83 -16.17 5.41
N ILE A 144 7.82 -17.00 5.67
CA ILE A 144 7.58 -17.66 6.95
C ILE A 144 7.78 -19.16 6.78
N ALA A 145 8.50 -19.79 7.70
CA ALA A 145 8.68 -21.24 7.67
C ALA A 145 7.30 -21.91 7.69
N LYS A 146 7.09 -22.86 6.77
CA LYS A 146 5.79 -23.52 6.61
C LYS A 146 5.36 -24.30 7.84
N SER A 147 6.30 -24.81 8.63
CA SER A 147 6.03 -25.44 9.94
C SER A 147 5.39 -24.47 10.94
N ASP A 148 5.65 -23.18 10.76
CA ASP A 148 5.24 -22.14 11.70
C ASP A 148 3.99 -21.40 11.22
N TRP A 149 3.73 -21.37 9.91
CA TRP A 149 2.59 -20.68 9.29
C TRP A 149 1.21 -21.18 9.76
N THR A 150 0.27 -20.26 9.90
CA THR A 150 -1.14 -20.54 10.13
C THR A 150 -1.99 -19.46 9.43
N PRO A 151 -3.06 -19.81 8.69
CA PRO A 151 -3.94 -18.82 8.09
C PRO A 151 -4.53 -17.86 9.13
N LEU A 152 -4.30 -16.56 8.96
CA LEU A 152 -4.68 -15.51 9.93
C LEU A 152 -6.09 -15.00 9.64
N ASN A 153 -7.11 -15.74 10.04
CA ASN A 153 -8.53 -15.44 9.74
C ASN A 153 -9.32 -14.81 10.91
N ASP A 154 -8.76 -14.75 12.11
CA ASP A 154 -9.34 -14.04 13.26
C ASP A 154 -8.29 -13.41 14.19
N TRP A 155 -8.77 -12.60 15.13
CA TRP A 155 -7.93 -11.85 16.08
C TRP A 155 -7.22 -12.72 17.11
N GLN A 156 -7.81 -13.86 17.51
CA GLN A 156 -7.18 -14.77 18.46
C GLN A 156 -5.98 -15.46 17.81
N ILE A 157 -6.14 -15.94 16.57
CA ILE A 157 -5.06 -16.53 15.78
C ILE A 157 -3.97 -15.50 15.51
N PHE A 158 -4.31 -14.25 15.21
CA PHE A 158 -3.33 -13.16 15.07
C PHE A 158 -2.47 -12.99 16.34
N HIS A 159 -3.12 -12.96 17.50
CA HIS A 159 -2.44 -12.83 18.79
C HIS A 159 -1.58 -14.07 19.11
N ASP A 160 -2.12 -15.27 18.90
CA ASP A 160 -1.40 -16.53 19.15
C ASP A 160 -0.21 -16.70 18.20
N PHE A 161 -0.36 -16.27 16.94
CA PHE A 161 0.71 -16.30 15.94
C PHE A 161 1.87 -15.36 16.33
N PHE A 162 1.57 -14.18 16.86
CA PHE A 162 2.60 -13.30 17.43
C PHE A 162 3.37 -13.99 18.57
N HIS A 163 2.66 -14.57 19.56
CA HIS A 163 3.30 -15.25 20.70
C HIS A 163 4.05 -16.53 20.33
N LYS A 164 3.71 -17.16 19.20
CA LYS A 164 4.44 -18.33 18.68
C LYS A 164 5.88 -17.99 18.31
N GLY A 165 6.18 -16.73 17.96
CA GLY A 165 7.49 -16.32 17.49
C GLY A 165 7.90 -17.07 16.21
N PRO A 166 7.13 -16.94 15.12
CA PRO A 166 7.33 -17.73 13.91
C PRO A 166 8.72 -17.47 13.33
N HIS A 167 9.31 -18.51 12.74
CA HIS A 167 10.56 -18.39 12.02
C HIS A 167 10.32 -17.67 10.68
N CYS A 168 10.82 -16.45 10.58
CA CYS A 168 10.66 -15.59 9.42
C CYS A 168 12.02 -15.17 8.87
N ARG A 169 12.09 -15.01 7.54
CA ARG A 169 13.26 -14.47 6.85
C ARG A 169 12.89 -13.32 5.94
N LEU A 170 13.70 -12.27 5.99
CA LEU A 170 13.82 -11.24 4.99
C LEU A 170 14.86 -11.66 3.97
N LEU A 171 14.45 -11.67 2.71
CA LEU A 171 15.31 -12.06 1.60
C LEU A 171 15.23 -11.02 0.48
N ARG A 172 16.27 -11.01 -0.34
CA ARG A 172 16.23 -10.40 -1.67
C ARG A 172 16.24 -11.46 -2.76
N VAL A 173 15.65 -11.13 -3.89
CA VAL A 173 15.65 -11.91 -5.14
C VAL A 173 16.24 -11.04 -6.24
N ASP A 174 17.21 -11.56 -6.98
CA ASP A 174 17.72 -10.94 -8.21
C ASP A 174 16.71 -11.19 -9.35
N LEU A 175 16.24 -10.12 -9.99
CA LEU A 175 15.19 -10.20 -11.01
C LEU A 175 15.69 -10.79 -12.33
N GLN A 176 17.00 -10.79 -12.60
CA GLN A 176 17.56 -11.37 -13.82
C GLN A 176 17.75 -12.87 -13.67
N SER A 177 18.44 -13.31 -12.61
CA SER A 177 18.82 -14.71 -12.41
C SER A 177 17.77 -15.53 -11.67
N GLY A 178 16.91 -14.88 -10.87
CA GLY A 178 16.00 -15.54 -9.93
C GLY A 178 16.68 -16.06 -8.67
N GLU A 179 17.99 -15.81 -8.49
CA GLU A 179 18.71 -16.18 -7.28
C GLU A 179 18.21 -15.38 -6.07
N SER A 180 18.13 -16.04 -4.92
CA SER A 180 17.70 -15.39 -3.67
C SER A 180 18.80 -15.45 -2.60
N ARG A 181 18.84 -14.42 -1.75
CA ARG A 181 19.75 -14.33 -0.60
C ARG A 181 18.98 -13.84 0.61
N VAL A 182 19.15 -14.53 1.74
CA VAL A 182 18.66 -14.07 3.04
C VAL A 182 19.47 -12.86 3.49
N ILE A 183 18.77 -11.78 3.83
CA ILE A 183 19.32 -10.56 4.43
C ILE A 183 19.28 -10.68 5.94
N HIS A 184 18.13 -11.10 6.49
CA HIS A 184 17.87 -11.16 7.92
C HIS A 184 16.91 -12.31 8.25
N GLU A 185 17.10 -12.98 9.38
CA GLU A 185 16.31 -14.16 9.77
C GLU A 185 16.16 -14.20 11.29
N GLU A 186 14.92 -14.32 11.76
CA GLU A 186 14.59 -14.28 13.19
C GLU A 186 13.40 -15.20 13.53
N LYS A 187 13.31 -15.59 14.81
CA LYS A 187 12.10 -16.19 15.41
C LYS A 187 11.17 -15.11 15.95
N LYS A 188 10.79 -14.21 15.07
CA LYS A 188 9.82 -13.15 15.30
C LYS A 188 9.00 -12.98 14.03
N TRP A 189 7.77 -12.52 14.20
CA TRP A 189 6.92 -12.24 13.06
C TRP A 189 7.41 -11.00 12.32
N LEU A 190 8.12 -11.21 11.22
CA LEU A 190 8.60 -10.15 10.34
C LEU A 190 7.52 -9.78 9.31
N GLY A 191 7.50 -8.51 8.89
CA GLY A 191 6.56 -8.02 7.87
C GLY A 191 7.08 -6.81 7.12
N HIS A 192 6.27 -6.36 6.16
CA HIS A 192 6.40 -5.11 5.41
C HIS A 192 7.82 -4.73 4.96
N PRO A 193 8.50 -5.58 4.15
CA PRO A 193 9.83 -5.27 3.66
C PRO A 193 9.77 -4.21 2.55
N ILE A 194 10.54 -3.13 2.68
CA ILE A 194 10.55 -2.02 1.73
C ILE A 194 11.99 -1.52 1.51
N TYR A 195 12.49 -1.57 0.26
CA TYR A 195 13.74 -0.92 -0.11
C TYR A 195 13.62 0.59 0.10
N ARG A 196 14.70 1.24 0.56
CA ARG A 196 14.81 2.69 0.50
C ARG A 196 14.93 3.11 -0.97
N PRO A 197 14.09 4.02 -1.47
CA PRO A 197 14.23 4.52 -2.83
C PRO A 197 15.62 5.14 -3.06
N PHE A 198 16.25 4.77 -4.18
CA PHE A 198 17.56 5.23 -4.62
C PHE A 198 18.73 4.88 -3.67
N ASP A 199 18.52 3.96 -2.72
CA ASP A 199 19.55 3.41 -1.82
C ASP A 199 19.28 1.93 -1.53
N ASP A 200 19.80 1.07 -2.41
CA ASP A 200 19.72 -0.38 -2.28
C ASP A 200 20.34 -0.91 -0.98
N ASN A 201 21.24 -0.16 -0.34
CA ASN A 201 21.90 -0.61 0.87
C ASN A 201 20.95 -0.60 2.07
N THR A 202 19.86 0.18 2.07
CA THR A 202 18.93 0.28 3.21
C THR A 202 17.60 -0.42 2.91
N VAL A 203 17.26 -1.41 3.73
CA VAL A 203 15.94 -2.09 3.68
C VAL A 203 15.24 -1.86 5.01
N ALA A 204 14.03 -1.27 4.97
CA ALA A 204 13.17 -1.21 6.15
C ALA A 204 12.24 -2.44 6.20
N PHE A 205 11.89 -2.86 7.40
CA PHE A 205 10.97 -3.97 7.66
C PHE A 205 10.29 -3.72 9.02
N CYS A 206 9.31 -4.56 9.38
CA CYS A 206 8.66 -4.45 10.68
C CYS A 206 8.61 -5.76 11.47
N HIS A 207 8.44 -5.62 12.79
CA HIS A 207 7.86 -6.67 13.61
C HIS A 207 6.34 -6.51 13.61
N GLU A 208 5.64 -7.52 13.09
CA GLU A 208 4.19 -7.60 13.13
C GLU A 208 3.70 -8.06 14.50
N GLY A 209 2.44 -7.75 14.80
CA GLY A 209 1.78 -8.16 16.04
C GLY A 209 0.91 -7.06 16.64
N PRO A 210 0.31 -7.33 17.80
CA PRO A 210 -0.52 -6.36 18.51
C PRO A 210 0.30 -5.13 18.90
N HIS A 211 -0.20 -3.95 18.56
CA HIS A 211 0.50 -2.67 18.75
C HIS A 211 0.86 -2.36 20.22
N ASP A 212 0.18 -3.02 21.18
CA ASP A 212 0.42 -2.92 22.62
C ASP A 212 1.47 -3.90 23.16
N LEU A 213 1.88 -4.90 22.36
CA LEU A 213 2.82 -5.95 22.74
C LEU A 213 4.14 -5.92 21.96
N VAL A 214 4.14 -5.33 20.77
CA VAL A 214 5.35 -5.15 19.95
C VAL A 214 6.28 -4.14 20.62
N ASP A 215 7.54 -4.51 20.81
CA ASP A 215 8.58 -3.69 21.46
C ASP A 215 8.98 -2.47 20.63
N ALA A 216 9.16 -2.66 19.33
CA ALA A 216 9.27 -1.62 18.34
C ALA A 216 8.81 -2.19 17.00
N ARG A 217 7.94 -1.47 16.28
CA ARG A 217 7.41 -1.94 14.99
C ARG A 217 8.43 -1.73 13.88
N MET A 218 9.07 -0.57 13.82
CA MET A 218 9.81 -0.12 12.64
C MET A 218 11.32 -0.39 12.76
N TRP A 219 11.86 -1.12 11.80
CA TRP A 219 13.27 -1.53 11.76
C TRP A 219 13.91 -1.25 10.40
N MET A 220 15.24 -1.19 10.40
CA MET A 220 16.08 -1.13 9.20
C MET A 220 17.24 -2.10 9.31
N VAL A 221 17.68 -2.61 8.17
CA VAL A 221 18.86 -3.47 8.02
C VAL A 221 19.58 -3.10 6.74
N ASN A 222 20.91 -3.27 6.72
CA ASN A 222 21.65 -3.13 5.48
C ASN A 222 21.41 -4.34 4.57
N GLU A 223 21.52 -4.16 3.26
CA GLU A 223 21.27 -5.23 2.28
C GLU A 223 22.21 -6.45 2.45
N ASP A 224 23.38 -6.26 3.05
CA ASP A 224 24.32 -7.34 3.36
C ASP A 224 23.97 -8.12 4.64
N GLY A 225 22.95 -7.69 5.37
CA GLY A 225 22.49 -8.24 6.66
C GLY A 225 23.08 -7.55 7.89
N SER A 226 23.96 -6.56 7.70
CA SER A 226 24.55 -5.81 8.81
C SER A 226 23.64 -4.70 9.34
N HIS A 227 23.98 -4.17 10.51
CA HIS A 227 23.39 -2.92 11.03
C HIS A 227 21.85 -2.93 11.20
N VAL A 228 21.32 -4.06 11.68
CA VAL A 228 19.92 -4.17 12.14
C VAL A 228 19.68 -3.17 13.27
N ARG A 229 18.71 -2.27 13.09
CA ARG A 229 18.43 -1.17 14.02
C ARG A 229 16.97 -0.76 14.01
N LYS A 230 16.49 -0.27 15.15
CA LYS A 230 15.17 0.35 15.24
C LYS A 230 15.20 1.72 14.57
N VAL A 231 14.10 2.10 13.95
CA VAL A 231 13.86 3.48 13.47
C VAL A 231 13.64 4.42 14.65
N LYS A 232 12.95 3.93 15.68
CA LYS A 232 12.62 4.70 16.88
C LYS A 232 12.59 3.79 18.11
N GLU A 233 13.13 4.28 19.21
CA GLU A 233 12.81 3.73 20.53
C GLU A 233 11.44 4.28 20.95
N HIS A 234 10.48 3.38 21.18
CA HIS A 234 9.11 3.78 21.52
C HIS A 234 9.07 4.35 22.94
N ALA A 235 8.34 5.45 23.12
CA ALA A 235 7.98 5.92 24.46
C ALA A 235 7.01 4.92 25.14
N GLU A 236 6.92 4.96 26.46
CA GLU A 236 5.97 4.12 27.19
C GLU A 236 4.53 4.40 26.73
N GLY A 237 3.83 3.34 26.28
CA GLY A 237 2.48 3.44 25.74
C GLY A 237 2.39 4.01 24.33
N GLU A 238 3.51 4.19 23.62
CA GLU A 238 3.53 4.61 22.21
C GLU A 238 3.39 3.43 21.26
N SER A 239 2.50 3.59 20.29
CA SER A 239 2.38 2.70 19.14
C SER A 239 2.72 3.49 17.87
N CYS A 240 3.58 2.90 17.02
CA CYS A 240 3.92 3.43 15.69
C CYS A 240 3.38 2.48 14.62
N THR A 241 2.85 3.02 13.52
CA THR A 241 2.25 2.28 12.41
C THR A 241 2.27 3.10 11.13
N HIS A 242 1.78 2.52 10.03
CA HIS A 242 1.62 3.17 8.72
C HIS A 242 2.96 3.71 8.17
N GLU A 243 4.04 2.99 8.45
CA GLU A 243 5.37 3.34 7.95
C GLU A 243 5.47 3.18 6.42
N PHE A 244 5.98 4.19 5.72
CA PHE A 244 6.28 4.11 4.29
C PHE A 244 7.45 5.02 3.93
N TRP A 245 8.18 4.68 2.87
CA TRP A 245 9.21 5.55 2.31
C TRP A 245 8.58 6.68 1.49
N VAL A 246 9.02 7.91 1.73
CA VAL A 246 8.81 9.00 0.76
C VAL A 246 9.43 8.54 -0.57
N PRO A 247 8.74 8.66 -1.73
CA PRO A 247 9.19 8.07 -2.99
C PRO A 247 10.58 8.53 -3.46
N ASN A 248 11.04 9.72 -3.07
CA ASN A 248 12.40 10.20 -3.35
C ASN A 248 13.48 9.63 -2.40
N GLY A 249 13.11 8.80 -1.42
CA GLY A 249 14.04 8.17 -0.45
C GLY A 249 14.53 9.09 0.67
N SER A 250 14.01 10.32 0.75
CA SER A 250 14.48 11.34 1.70
C SER A 250 14.12 11.08 3.16
N ALA A 251 13.07 10.30 3.42
CA ALA A 251 12.61 9.97 4.76
C ALA A 251 11.68 8.75 4.78
N LEU A 252 11.62 8.10 5.94
CA LEU A 252 10.54 7.20 6.29
C LEU A 252 9.48 8.00 7.06
N ILE A 253 8.23 8.03 6.57
CA ILE A 253 7.10 8.63 7.27
C ILE A 253 6.32 7.54 7.99
N TYR A 254 5.80 7.85 9.17
CA TYR A 254 4.94 6.96 9.94
C TYR A 254 3.96 7.75 10.81
N VAL A 255 3.01 7.05 11.43
CA VAL A 255 2.04 7.61 12.36
C VAL A 255 2.31 7.06 13.76
N SER A 256 2.29 7.94 14.76
CA SER A 256 2.40 7.58 16.18
C SER A 256 1.17 8.04 16.97
N TYR A 257 0.79 7.24 17.95
CA TYR A 257 -0.21 7.59 18.96
C TYR A 257 0.18 7.03 20.33
N LEU A 258 -0.32 7.70 21.39
CA LEU A 258 -0.04 7.35 22.77
C LEU A 258 -1.31 6.82 23.45
N LYS A 259 -1.18 5.71 24.17
CA LYS A 259 -2.28 5.13 24.95
C LYS A 259 -2.84 6.17 25.92
N GLY A 260 -4.16 6.37 25.87
CA GLY A 260 -4.87 7.33 26.73
C GLY A 260 -4.79 8.80 26.28
N GLN A 261 -4.13 9.09 25.16
CA GLN A 261 -4.17 10.41 24.53
C GLN A 261 -5.03 10.34 23.27
N GLN A 262 -5.84 11.39 23.04
CA GLN A 262 -6.54 11.56 21.78
C GLN A 262 -5.60 12.21 20.76
N GLY A 263 -5.68 11.76 19.50
CA GLY A 263 -4.89 12.31 18.41
C GLY A 263 -3.81 11.34 17.90
N ARG A 264 -3.42 11.58 16.66
CA ARG A 264 -2.40 10.81 15.94
C ARG A 264 -1.45 11.81 15.33
N THR A 265 -0.16 11.55 15.44
CA THR A 265 0.88 12.45 14.97
C THR A 265 1.63 11.82 13.81
N ILE A 266 1.75 12.55 12.71
CA ILE A 266 2.62 12.17 11.60
C ILE A 266 4.06 12.48 12.00
N TYR A 267 4.95 11.52 11.83
CA TYR A 267 6.38 11.68 12.07
C TYR A 267 7.17 11.45 10.78
N ARG A 268 8.31 12.13 10.68
CA ARG A 268 9.33 11.97 9.65
C ARG A 268 10.62 11.47 10.29
N PHE A 269 11.10 10.32 9.85
CA PHE A 269 12.41 9.80 10.19
C PHE A 269 13.40 10.08 9.06
N ASP A 270 14.51 10.72 9.41
CA ASP A 270 15.64 10.95 8.52
C ASP A 270 16.64 9.78 8.63
N PRO A 271 16.82 8.97 7.58
CA PRO A 271 17.60 7.74 7.64
C PRO A 271 19.12 7.96 7.71
N ASP A 272 19.59 9.15 7.34
CA ASP A 272 21.02 9.46 7.32
C ASP A 272 21.47 10.00 8.69
N THR A 273 20.60 10.74 9.38
CA THR A 273 20.89 11.30 10.71
C THR A 273 20.31 10.49 11.87
N GLY A 274 19.32 9.64 11.62
CA GLY A 274 18.59 8.88 12.65
C GLY A 274 17.57 9.72 13.44
N ILE A 275 17.25 10.93 12.98
CA ILE A 275 16.37 11.86 13.71
C ILE A 275 14.91 11.62 13.36
N ASN A 276 14.07 11.49 14.40
CA ASN A 276 12.62 11.45 14.29
C ASN A 276 12.04 12.84 14.60
N THR A 277 11.26 13.41 13.67
CA THR A 277 10.64 14.73 13.81
C THR A 277 9.12 14.61 13.73
N ALA A 278 8.41 15.11 14.75
CA ALA A 278 6.95 15.25 14.68
C ALA A 278 6.60 16.33 13.64
N LEU A 279 5.75 16.00 12.66
CA LEU A 279 5.33 16.93 11.62
C LEU A 279 4.05 17.66 12.02
N MET A 280 2.95 16.95 12.23
CA MET A 280 1.65 17.54 12.55
C MET A 280 0.69 16.48 13.13
N GLN A 281 -0.39 16.92 13.77
CA GLN A 281 -1.53 16.04 14.07
C GLN A 281 -2.27 15.68 12.78
N MET A 282 -2.94 14.53 12.79
CA MET A 282 -3.80 14.10 11.70
C MET A 282 -5.17 13.65 12.20
N PRO A 283 -6.25 13.82 11.40
CA PRO A 283 -7.51 13.16 11.65
C PRO A 283 -7.34 11.63 11.60
N ALA A 284 -8.36 10.90 12.04
CA ALA A 284 -8.35 9.45 11.93
C ALA A 284 -8.37 9.03 10.46
N CYS A 285 -7.23 8.54 9.95
CA CYS A 285 -7.14 7.93 8.62
C CYS A 285 -6.61 6.50 8.69
N SER A 286 -7.09 5.60 7.83
CA SER A 286 -6.65 4.20 7.82
C SER A 286 -5.30 3.99 7.16
N HIS A 287 -4.91 4.85 6.24
CA HIS A 287 -3.65 4.80 5.50
C HIS A 287 -3.11 6.22 5.30
N LEU A 288 -1.83 6.29 4.96
CA LEU A 288 -1.12 7.53 4.65
C LEU A 288 -0.13 7.25 3.52
N MET A 289 -0.02 8.16 2.56
CA MET A 289 0.95 8.12 1.46
C MET A 289 1.44 9.54 1.16
N SER A 290 2.57 9.70 0.47
CA SER A 290 3.06 11.02 0.03
C SER A 290 3.11 11.16 -1.48
N ASN A 291 3.21 12.41 -1.94
CA ASN A 291 3.72 12.69 -3.27
C ASN A 291 5.24 12.40 -3.35
N PHE A 292 5.87 12.61 -4.51
CA PHE A 292 7.23 12.15 -4.76
C PHE A 292 8.27 12.69 -3.76
N ASP A 293 8.19 13.98 -3.44
CA ASP A 293 9.16 14.67 -2.59
C ASP A 293 8.77 14.77 -1.11
N GLY A 294 7.57 14.29 -0.75
CA GLY A 294 7.07 14.31 0.61
C GLY A 294 6.57 15.68 1.08
N THR A 295 6.35 16.63 0.16
CA THR A 295 5.78 17.94 0.50
C THR A 295 4.26 17.88 0.73
N LEU A 296 3.59 16.94 0.08
CA LEU A 296 2.17 16.64 0.27
C LEU A 296 1.98 15.19 0.72
N LEU A 297 1.07 14.98 1.68
CA LEU A 297 0.61 13.65 2.09
C LEU A 297 -0.88 13.50 1.79
N VAL A 298 -1.36 12.27 1.66
CA VAL A 298 -2.77 11.95 1.48
C VAL A 298 -3.19 10.81 2.41
N GLY A 299 -4.35 10.96 3.05
CA GLY A 299 -4.94 9.95 3.94
C GLY A 299 -6.42 9.74 3.66
N ASP A 300 -6.90 8.53 3.96
CA ASP A 300 -8.30 8.14 3.85
C ASP A 300 -8.96 8.14 5.22
N GLY A 301 -9.83 9.14 5.45
CA GLY A 301 -10.64 9.27 6.65
C GLY A 301 -11.31 7.94 7.00
N SER A 302 -11.34 7.62 8.28
CA SER A 302 -12.03 6.44 8.75
C SER A 302 -12.73 6.71 10.07
N GLY A 303 -13.58 5.77 10.50
CA GLY A 303 -14.12 5.76 11.87
C GLY A 303 -13.00 5.51 12.90
N THR A 304 -13.35 4.96 14.07
CA THR A 304 -12.33 4.44 14.99
C THR A 304 -11.46 3.44 14.21
N PRO A 305 -10.17 3.74 13.97
CA PRO A 305 -9.37 2.88 13.12
C PRO A 305 -9.22 1.52 13.81
N VAL A 306 -9.11 0.46 13.01
CA VAL A 306 -9.13 -0.95 13.47
C VAL A 306 -8.03 -1.29 14.49
N ASP A 307 -7.06 -0.40 14.68
CA ASP A 307 -5.96 -0.47 15.64
C ASP A 307 -6.29 0.16 17.02
N VAL A 308 -7.46 0.75 17.24
CA VAL A 308 -7.85 1.33 18.55
C VAL A 308 -8.75 0.36 19.32
N LYS A 309 -8.18 -0.28 20.34
CA LYS A 309 -8.80 -1.32 21.18
C LYS A 309 -9.91 -0.82 22.12
N ASP A 310 -10.03 0.49 22.35
CA ASP A 310 -11.02 1.08 23.27
C ASP A 310 -12.16 1.77 22.52
N THR A 311 -13.22 1.01 22.27
CA THR A 311 -14.46 1.48 21.61
C THR A 311 -15.56 1.81 22.62
N SER A 312 -15.25 1.80 23.93
CA SER A 312 -16.26 1.96 24.98
C SER A 312 -16.70 3.42 25.15
N GLY A 313 -17.65 3.87 24.31
CA GLY A 313 -18.38 5.13 24.53
C GLY A 313 -18.64 6.02 23.31
N TYR A 314 -18.28 5.61 22.10
CA TYR A 314 -18.43 6.45 20.90
C TYR A 314 -19.43 5.84 19.90
N THR A 315 -20.39 6.63 19.44
CA THR A 315 -21.02 6.40 18.14
C THR A 315 -19.97 6.67 17.08
N ILE A 316 -19.57 5.61 16.36
CA ILE A 316 -18.53 5.65 15.33
C ILE A 316 -19.17 6.22 14.05
N ASP A 317 -19.07 7.53 13.85
CA ASP A 317 -19.32 8.11 12.54
C ASP A 317 -18.05 7.94 11.71
N ASN A 318 -18.14 7.13 10.64
CA ASN A 318 -17.05 6.95 9.68
C ASN A 318 -16.74 8.30 9.02
N ASP A 319 -15.51 8.79 9.15
CA ASP A 319 -15.05 9.96 8.41
C ASP A 319 -14.94 9.59 6.92
N PRO A 320 -15.76 10.17 6.03
CA PRO A 320 -15.82 9.75 4.64
C PRO A 320 -14.83 10.52 3.74
N TYR A 321 -13.95 11.37 4.30
CA TYR A 321 -13.15 12.31 3.51
C TYR A 321 -11.75 11.78 3.18
N LEU A 322 -11.30 12.06 1.97
CA LEU A 322 -9.88 12.07 1.62
C LEU A 322 -9.27 13.39 2.08
N TYR A 323 -8.15 13.29 2.80
CA TYR A 323 -7.40 14.44 3.31
C TYR A 323 -6.09 14.59 2.56
N VAL A 324 -5.70 15.82 2.22
CA VAL A 324 -4.33 16.15 1.80
C VAL A 324 -3.69 17.04 2.84
N PHE A 325 -2.46 16.70 3.23
CA PHE A 325 -1.66 17.39 4.22
C PHE A 325 -0.53 18.16 3.53
N ASP A 326 -0.41 19.45 3.80
CA ASP A 326 0.70 20.29 3.37
C ASP A 326 1.75 20.32 4.48
N VAL A 327 2.89 19.66 4.26
CA VAL A 327 3.93 19.47 5.28
C VAL A 327 4.57 20.78 5.70
N ALA A 328 4.78 21.70 4.75
CA ALA A 328 5.41 22.99 5.04
C ALA A 328 4.46 23.90 5.85
N LYS A 329 3.16 23.85 5.56
CA LYS A 329 2.15 24.63 6.30
C LYS A 329 1.69 23.97 7.60
N GLN A 330 2.01 22.69 7.81
CA GLN A 330 1.51 21.88 8.93
C GLN A 330 -0.03 21.98 9.06
N ALA A 331 -0.71 21.88 7.93
CA ALA A 331 -2.15 22.02 7.81
C ALA A 331 -2.67 21.05 6.74
N TYR A 332 -3.96 20.74 6.77
CA TYR A 332 -4.57 19.81 5.83
C TYR A 332 -5.87 20.34 5.25
N PHE A 333 -6.40 19.71 4.22
CA PHE A 333 -7.71 20.05 3.66
C PHE A 333 -8.42 18.78 3.18
N ARG A 334 -9.75 18.85 3.11
CA ARG A 334 -10.58 17.80 2.52
C ARG A 334 -10.55 17.93 1.00
N VAL A 335 -10.18 16.86 0.31
CA VAL A 335 -10.16 16.82 -1.16
C VAL A 335 -11.54 16.51 -1.70
N ALA A 336 -12.13 15.41 -1.22
CA ALA A 336 -13.39 14.86 -1.67
C ALA A 336 -13.83 13.76 -0.69
N ARG A 337 -15.06 13.30 -0.78
CA ARG A 337 -15.55 12.11 -0.08
C ARG A 337 -15.17 10.86 -0.85
N HIS A 338 -14.61 9.86 -0.17
CA HIS A 338 -14.48 8.50 -0.72
C HIS A 338 -15.73 7.66 -0.48
N ASP A 339 -16.48 7.90 0.60
CA ASP A 339 -17.76 7.24 0.91
C ASP A 339 -17.73 5.69 0.86
N THR A 340 -16.56 5.10 1.10
CA THR A 340 -16.41 3.64 1.12
C THR A 340 -17.13 3.03 2.32
N SER A 341 -17.68 1.83 2.12
CA SER A 341 -18.34 1.07 3.18
C SER A 341 -17.38 0.39 4.16
N TRP A 342 -16.12 0.22 3.77
CA TRP A 342 -15.12 -0.62 4.46
C TRP A 342 -15.52 -2.11 4.61
N ALA A 343 -16.53 -2.57 3.85
CA ALA A 343 -17.01 -3.94 3.95
C ALA A 343 -16.00 -4.96 3.41
N THR A 344 -16.03 -6.18 3.96
CA THR A 344 -15.32 -7.30 3.36
C THR A 344 -16.10 -7.80 2.14
N VAL A 345 -15.44 -7.88 0.97
CA VAL A 345 -16.04 -8.38 -0.28
C VAL A 345 -15.21 -9.54 -0.81
N ALA A 346 -15.85 -10.65 -1.15
CA ALA A 346 -15.19 -11.87 -1.64
C ALA A 346 -14.01 -12.34 -0.76
N ASN A 347 -14.19 -12.31 0.57
CA ASN A 347 -13.17 -12.61 1.58
C ASN A 347 -11.94 -11.69 1.58
N SER A 348 -11.98 -10.55 0.88
CA SER A 348 -10.96 -9.50 0.94
C SER A 348 -11.45 -8.31 1.78
N ARG A 349 -10.66 -7.93 2.79
CA ARG A 349 -10.85 -6.66 3.53
C ARG A 349 -10.30 -5.46 2.77
N GLN A 350 -9.32 -5.68 1.88
CA GLN A 350 -8.55 -4.62 1.24
C GLN A 350 -9.24 -4.03 0.01
N VAL A 351 -10.16 -4.77 -0.62
CA VAL A 351 -10.80 -4.37 -1.89
C VAL A 351 -11.66 -3.11 -1.77
N THR A 352 -12.21 -2.83 -0.58
CA THR A 352 -12.98 -1.62 -0.26
C THR A 352 -12.12 -0.53 0.38
N HIS A 353 -10.83 -0.77 0.64
CA HIS A 353 -9.95 0.27 1.17
C HIS A 353 -9.64 1.31 0.06
N PRO A 354 -9.75 2.62 0.35
CA PRO A 354 -9.47 3.65 -0.64
C PRO A 354 -8.03 3.62 -1.16
N HIS A 355 -7.06 3.40 -0.28
CA HIS A 355 -5.63 3.39 -0.61
C HIS A 355 -5.20 4.59 -1.46
N PRO A 356 -5.43 5.83 -0.97
CA PRO A 356 -5.24 7.01 -1.79
C PRO A 356 -3.76 7.20 -2.18
N SER A 357 -3.53 7.59 -3.43
CA SER A 357 -2.20 7.95 -3.93
C SER A 357 -2.29 9.11 -4.91
N PHE A 358 -1.25 9.95 -4.98
CA PHE A 358 -1.17 11.04 -5.94
C PHE A 358 -1.03 10.52 -7.38
N THR A 359 -1.57 11.25 -8.35
CA THR A 359 -1.19 11.12 -9.76
C THR A 359 0.26 11.59 -9.96
N PRO A 360 0.97 11.14 -11.02
CA PRO A 360 2.38 11.50 -11.22
C PRO A 360 2.67 13.01 -11.33
N ASP A 361 1.66 13.81 -11.65
CA ASP A 361 1.74 15.26 -11.78
C ASP A 361 1.23 16.03 -10.53
N ASP A 362 0.91 15.31 -9.45
CA ASP A 362 0.36 15.83 -8.20
C ASP A 362 -0.95 16.62 -8.35
N ARG A 363 -1.72 16.41 -9.44
CA ARG A 363 -2.96 17.16 -9.69
C ARG A 363 -4.22 16.47 -9.18
N ALA A 364 -4.15 15.20 -8.83
CA ALA A 364 -5.30 14.44 -8.39
C ALA A 364 -4.91 13.26 -7.48
N ILE A 365 -5.91 12.68 -6.83
CA ILE A 365 -5.79 11.49 -5.97
C ILE A 365 -6.54 10.32 -6.63
N LEU A 366 -5.84 9.21 -6.84
CA LEU A 366 -6.43 7.91 -7.21
C LEU A 366 -6.88 7.17 -5.95
N PHE A 367 -8.08 6.59 -5.96
CA PHE A 367 -8.59 5.77 -4.85
C PHE A 367 -9.64 4.74 -5.31
N SER A 368 -9.88 3.71 -4.49
CA SER A 368 -11.01 2.78 -4.65
C SER A 368 -12.20 3.17 -3.78
N SER A 369 -13.42 2.86 -4.20
CA SER A 369 -14.62 2.97 -3.36
C SER A 369 -15.75 2.10 -3.91
N ASP A 370 -16.62 1.60 -3.03
CA ASP A 370 -17.86 0.91 -3.39
C ASP A 370 -19.11 1.79 -3.26
N LYS A 371 -18.95 3.12 -3.11
CA LYS A 371 -20.05 4.08 -2.91
C LYS A 371 -21.17 4.02 -3.97
N ASP A 372 -20.85 3.60 -5.20
CA ASP A 372 -21.79 3.54 -6.33
C ASP A 372 -22.27 2.10 -6.64
N GLY A 373 -21.88 1.09 -5.85
CA GLY A 373 -22.24 -0.31 -6.11
C GLY A 373 -21.15 -1.29 -5.67
N LYS A 374 -20.48 -1.94 -6.62
CA LYS A 374 -19.27 -2.73 -6.35
C LYS A 374 -18.06 -1.80 -6.22
N PRO A 375 -16.94 -2.27 -5.61
CA PRO A 375 -15.68 -1.55 -5.65
C PRO A 375 -15.33 -1.09 -7.06
N ALA A 376 -15.00 0.18 -7.20
CA ALA A 376 -14.63 0.85 -8.43
C ALA A 376 -13.49 1.84 -8.18
N ILE A 377 -12.88 2.34 -9.26
CA ILE A 377 -11.71 3.21 -9.22
C ILE A 377 -12.11 4.64 -9.57
N TYR A 378 -11.62 5.60 -8.79
CA TYR A 378 -11.93 7.01 -8.91
C TYR A 378 -10.65 7.84 -8.92
N ILE A 379 -10.71 8.99 -9.59
CA ILE A 379 -9.72 10.06 -9.49
C ILE A 379 -10.43 11.33 -9.04
N ALA A 380 -9.99 11.92 -7.92
CA ALA A 380 -10.47 13.22 -7.44
C ALA A 380 -9.42 14.31 -7.72
N LYS A 381 -9.77 15.34 -8.48
CA LYS A 381 -8.87 16.47 -8.75
C LYS A 381 -8.62 17.26 -7.47
N LEU A 382 -7.36 17.65 -7.25
CA LEU A 382 -7.02 18.56 -6.17
C LEU A 382 -7.62 19.96 -6.46
N PRO A 383 -8.25 20.61 -5.46
CA PRO A 383 -8.72 21.96 -5.60
C PRO A 383 -7.55 22.94 -5.79
N ALA A 384 -7.71 23.93 -6.67
CA ALA A 384 -6.68 24.96 -6.89
C ALA A 384 -6.47 25.88 -5.67
N HIS A 385 -7.54 26.08 -4.88
CA HIS A 385 -7.55 26.93 -3.70
C HIS A 385 -8.27 26.21 -2.55
N PRO A 386 -7.62 25.23 -1.90
CA PRO A 386 -8.24 24.54 -0.76
C PRO A 386 -8.42 25.47 0.43
N GLU A 387 -9.53 25.28 1.15
CA GLU A 387 -9.69 25.81 2.49
C GLU A 387 -8.88 24.93 3.46
N MET A 388 -7.81 25.50 4.03
CA MET A 388 -6.94 24.78 4.96
C MET A 388 -7.60 24.69 6.34
N LEU A 389 -7.64 23.47 6.87
CA LEU A 389 -7.97 23.14 8.23
C LEU A 389 -6.66 23.06 9.05
N GLN A 390 -6.70 23.53 10.29
CA GLN A 390 -5.55 23.43 11.19
C GLN A 390 -5.43 22.02 11.76
N ALA A 391 -4.17 21.58 11.89
CA ALA A 391 -3.80 20.29 12.46
C ALA A 391 -4.06 20.20 13.97
#